data_AF-A0A2N3HM68-F1
#
_entry.id   AF-A0A2N3HM68-F1
#
_cell.length_a   1.000
_cell.length_b   1.000
_cell.length_c   1.000
_cell.angle_alpha   90.00
_cell.angle_beta   90.00
_cell.angle_gamma   90.00
#
_symmetry.space_group_name_H-M   'P 1'
#
loop_
_entity.id
_entity.type
_entity.pdbx_description
1 polymer ?
#
loop_
_entity_poly.entity_id
_entity_poly.type
_entity_poly.pdbx_seq_one_letter_code
_entity_poly.pdbx_strand_id
1 'polypeptide(L)'
;MDSKTDYLFKNNFNLKLYMKLNGKKAYFSHSIKTYNTIDEEEEFEFLQNFFNGNIICPNNHSHLFVNESDYTDIFRLVDVLIVSEYNGYVGKGSFKDCETAYRKGIPIYLIERNGSSFNFRLVVDFVEVSNFNPIEYGNLVSISLD
;
A
#
# COMPACT_ATOMS: atom_id res chain seq x y z
N MET A 1 -9.72 -2.01 28.71
CA MET A 1 -9.90 -1.94 27.26
C MET A 1 -8.58 -1.49 26.69
N ASP A 2 -8.00 -2.29 25.82
CA ASP A 2 -6.64 -2.08 25.31
C ASP A 2 -6.66 -0.97 24.25
N SER A 3 -5.71 -0.03 24.32
CA SER A 3 -5.70 1.24 23.55
C SER A 3 -5.72 1.06 22.03
N LYS A 4 -5.33 -0.12 21.53
CA LYS A 4 -5.46 -0.53 20.12
C LYS A 4 -6.91 -0.64 19.64
N THR A 5 -7.81 -1.01 20.55
CA THR A 5 -9.23 -1.21 20.24
C THR A 5 -9.91 0.14 20.03
N ASP A 6 -9.60 1.14 20.86
CA ASP A 6 -10.26 2.44 20.78
C ASP A 6 -9.88 3.27 19.55
N TYR A 7 -8.70 3.05 18.95
CA TYR A 7 -8.31 3.71 17.69
C TYR A 7 -9.06 3.14 16.47
N LEU A 8 -9.25 1.82 16.42
CA LEU A 8 -9.98 1.14 15.34
C LEU A 8 -11.50 1.36 15.38
N PHE A 9 -12.06 1.71 16.55
CA PHE A 9 -13.50 1.80 16.77
C PHE A 9 -14.17 3.11 16.29
N LYS A 10 -13.41 4.09 15.79
CA LYS A 10 -14.00 5.36 15.34
C LYS A 10 -14.74 5.31 13.99
N ASN A 11 -14.64 4.22 13.22
CA ASN A 11 -15.42 4.01 11.99
C ASN A 11 -15.82 2.54 11.84
N ASN A 12 -17.13 2.25 11.80
CA ASN A 12 -17.66 0.88 11.62
C ASN A 12 -17.15 0.18 10.34
N PHE A 13 -16.73 0.94 9.32
CA PHE A 13 -16.21 0.37 8.08
C PHE A 13 -14.74 -0.07 8.19
N ASN A 14 -13.89 0.69 8.88
CA ASN A 14 -12.51 0.29 9.14
C ASN A 14 -12.44 -1.06 9.87
N LEU A 15 -13.44 -1.37 10.72
CA LEU A 15 -13.56 -2.68 11.35
C LEU A 15 -13.88 -3.81 10.35
N LYS A 16 -14.76 -3.60 9.37
CA LYS A 16 -15.07 -4.60 8.33
C LYS A 16 -13.87 -4.88 7.44
N LEU A 17 -13.19 -3.82 7.00
CA LEU A 17 -11.98 -3.95 6.20
C LEU A 17 -10.87 -4.63 7.01
N TYR A 18 -10.68 -4.22 8.27
CA TYR A 18 -9.78 -4.89 9.19
C TYR A 18 -10.12 -6.37 9.30
N MET A 19 -11.37 -6.75 9.56
CA MET A 19 -11.75 -8.17 9.60
C MET A 19 -11.46 -8.93 8.29
N LYS A 20 -11.60 -8.27 7.13
CA LYS A 20 -11.30 -8.85 5.81
C LYS A 20 -9.81 -9.04 5.57
N LEU A 21 -8.98 -8.12 6.06
CA LEU A 21 -7.55 -8.03 5.79
C LEU A 21 -6.68 -8.52 6.95
N ASN A 22 -7.25 -8.74 8.13
CA ASN A 22 -6.54 -9.21 9.30
C ASN A 22 -5.94 -10.61 9.03
N GLY A 23 -4.64 -10.75 9.29
CA GLY A 23 -3.89 -11.98 9.00
C GLY A 23 -3.53 -12.19 7.51
N LYS A 24 -3.93 -11.28 6.61
CA LYS A 24 -3.48 -11.29 5.21
C LYS A 24 -2.05 -10.80 5.09
N LYS A 25 -1.34 -11.28 4.05
CA LYS A 25 -0.01 -10.78 3.73
C LYS A 25 -0.09 -9.64 2.73
N ALA A 26 0.42 -8.47 3.11
CA ALA A 26 0.40 -7.28 2.26
C ALA A 26 1.78 -7.01 1.63
N TYR A 27 1.78 -6.50 0.41
CA TYR A 27 2.94 -5.85 -0.19
C TYR A 27 2.73 -4.33 -0.12
N PHE A 28 3.65 -3.61 0.51
CA PHE A 28 3.60 -2.15 0.61
C PHE A 28 4.54 -1.53 -0.42
N SER A 29 3.96 -0.95 -1.48
CA SER A 29 4.67 -0.24 -2.53
C SER A 29 4.54 1.26 -2.35
N HIS A 30 5.65 1.97 -2.37
CA HIS A 30 5.67 3.43 -2.19
C HIS A 30 6.81 4.05 -2.98
N SER A 31 6.75 5.36 -3.17
CA SER A 31 7.77 6.09 -3.91
C SER A 31 9.14 5.99 -3.22
N ILE A 32 10.19 5.82 -4.03
CA ILE A 32 11.57 5.92 -3.52
C ILE A 32 11.87 7.27 -2.86
N LYS A 33 11.08 8.31 -3.18
CA LYS A 33 11.19 9.63 -2.56
C LYS A 33 10.77 9.66 -1.10
N THR A 34 9.96 8.71 -0.66
CA THR A 34 9.52 8.61 0.75
C THR A 34 10.40 7.67 1.57
N TYR A 35 11.45 7.06 0.98
CA TYR A 35 12.32 6.15 1.72
C TYR A 35 13.08 6.87 2.84
N ASN A 36 13.09 6.25 4.02
CA ASN A 36 13.66 6.74 5.27
C ASN A 36 13.11 8.11 5.70
N THR A 37 11.84 8.39 5.38
CA THR A 37 11.13 9.57 5.86
C THR A 37 10.23 9.22 7.03
N ILE A 38 9.93 10.22 7.87
CA ILE A 38 8.95 10.07 8.97
C ILE A 38 7.59 9.63 8.43
N ASP A 39 7.22 10.10 7.24
CA ASP A 39 5.96 9.73 6.59
C ASP A 39 5.92 8.23 6.25
N GLU A 40 7.01 7.66 5.72
CA GLU A 40 7.10 6.21 5.49
C GLU A 40 7.07 5.42 6.81
N GLU A 41 7.77 5.89 7.84
CA GLU A 41 7.80 5.22 9.15
C GLU A 41 6.40 5.14 9.77
N GLU A 42 5.67 6.25 9.76
CA GLU A 42 4.30 6.32 10.28
C GLU A 42 3.31 5.46 9.45
N GLU A 43 3.40 5.51 8.11
CA GLU A 43 2.61 4.63 7.24
C GLU A 43 2.92 3.16 7.50
N PHE A 44 4.20 2.81 7.58
CA PHE A 44 4.64 1.45 7.81
C PHE A 44 4.21 0.94 9.19
N GLU A 45 4.32 1.74 10.25
CA GLU A 45 3.85 1.38 11.60
C GLU A 45 2.34 1.16 11.63
N PHE A 46 1.57 2.04 10.98
CA PHE A 46 0.12 1.87 10.84
C PHE A 46 -0.21 0.53 10.16
N LEU A 47 0.44 0.25 9.03
CA LEU A 47 0.24 -0.99 8.29
C LEU A 47 0.66 -2.21 9.13
N GLN A 48 1.82 -2.17 9.79
CA GLN A 48 2.31 -3.25 10.67
C GLN A 48 1.27 -3.62 11.73
N ASN A 49 0.66 -2.63 12.37
CA ASN A 49 -0.42 -2.85 13.32
C ASN A 49 -1.68 -3.41 12.65
N PHE A 50 -2.05 -2.94 11.46
CA PHE A 50 -3.24 -3.37 10.75
C PHE A 50 -3.16 -4.81 10.22
N PHE A 51 -1.99 -5.25 9.77
CA PHE A 51 -1.75 -6.57 9.20
C PHE A 51 -1.07 -7.56 10.19
N ASN A 52 -1.01 -7.23 11.49
CA ASN A 52 -0.30 -8.01 12.51
C ASN A 52 1.15 -8.37 12.13
N GLY A 53 1.83 -7.45 11.47
CA GLY A 53 3.20 -7.58 11.00
C GLY A 53 3.40 -8.35 9.70
N ASN A 54 2.34 -8.83 9.04
CA ASN A 54 2.43 -9.55 7.78
C ASN A 54 2.56 -8.60 6.57
N ILE A 55 3.58 -7.74 6.56
CA ILE A 55 3.86 -6.81 5.45
C ILE A 55 5.26 -7.02 4.89
N ILE A 56 5.34 -7.10 3.57
CA ILE A 56 6.59 -6.96 2.84
C ILE A 56 6.69 -5.52 2.34
N CYS A 57 7.72 -4.81 2.78
CA CYS A 57 8.12 -3.49 2.27
C CYS A 57 9.48 -3.60 1.55
N PRO A 58 9.62 -3.18 0.28
CA PRO A 58 10.88 -3.26 -0.48
C PRO A 58 12.07 -2.59 0.20
N ASN A 59 11.87 -1.41 0.81
CA ASN A 59 12.95 -0.69 1.47
C ASN A 59 13.51 -1.50 2.64
N ASN A 60 12.63 -2.01 3.51
CA ASN A 60 12.99 -2.79 4.70
C ASN A 60 13.38 -4.25 4.41
N HIS A 61 13.00 -4.77 3.24
CA HIS A 61 13.26 -6.15 2.84
C HIS A 61 14.07 -6.24 1.54
N SER A 62 14.89 -5.23 1.25
CA SER A 62 15.73 -5.17 0.04
C SER A 62 16.59 -6.44 -0.18
N HIS A 63 16.98 -7.12 0.91
CA HIS A 63 17.67 -8.41 0.87
C HIS A 63 16.85 -9.57 0.26
N LEU A 64 15.53 -9.45 0.14
CA LEU A 64 14.65 -10.43 -0.52
C LEU A 64 14.60 -10.24 -2.04
N PHE A 65 15.19 -9.16 -2.57
CA PHE A 65 15.12 -8.78 -3.97
C PHE A 65 16.54 -8.72 -4.55
N VAL A 66 17.10 -9.88 -4.85
CA VAL A 66 18.46 -10.01 -5.42
C VAL A 66 18.42 -9.81 -6.94
N ASN A 67 17.32 -10.18 -7.60
CA ASN A 67 17.08 -10.02 -9.03
C ASN A 67 15.71 -9.41 -9.33
N GLU A 68 15.53 -8.78 -10.50
CA GLU A 68 14.22 -8.26 -10.95
C GLU A 68 13.12 -9.35 -11.01
N SER A 69 13.50 -10.62 -11.21
CA SER A 69 12.57 -11.76 -11.17
C SER A 69 11.88 -11.93 -9.81
N ASP A 70 12.55 -11.53 -8.73
CA ASP A 70 12.09 -11.75 -7.35
C ASP A 70 10.89 -10.84 -7.04
N TYR A 71 10.81 -9.68 -7.70
CA TYR A 71 9.64 -8.79 -7.63
C TYR A 71 8.40 -9.40 -8.29
N THR A 72 8.54 -10.29 -9.28
CA THR A 72 7.37 -10.96 -9.89
C THR A 72 6.84 -12.09 -8.99
N ASP A 73 7.73 -12.71 -8.21
CA ASP A 73 7.39 -13.76 -7.26
C ASP A 73 6.72 -13.24 -6.00
N ILE A 74 6.94 -11.97 -5.62
CA ILE A 74 6.28 -11.41 -4.43
C ILE A 74 4.76 -11.44 -4.52
N PHE A 75 4.22 -11.20 -5.73
CA PHE A 75 2.79 -11.25 -6.01
C PHE A 75 2.22 -12.67 -6.00
N ARG A 76 3.04 -13.72 -5.82
CA ARG A 76 2.57 -15.07 -5.48
C ARG A 76 2.39 -15.27 -3.99
N LEU A 77 3.00 -14.43 -3.16
CA LEU A 77 3.08 -14.59 -1.72
C LEU A 77 2.11 -13.68 -0.97
N VAL A 78 1.60 -12.63 -1.62
CA VAL A 78 0.75 -11.62 -0.98
C VAL A 78 -0.71 -11.77 -1.41
N ASP A 79 -1.59 -11.43 -0.48
CA ASP A 79 -3.03 -11.41 -0.67
C ASP A 79 -3.52 -10.02 -1.15
N VAL A 80 -2.73 -8.98 -0.91
CA VAL A 80 -3.14 -7.59 -1.13
C VAL A 80 -1.93 -6.70 -1.44
N LEU A 81 -2.13 -5.72 -2.32
CA LEU A 81 -1.20 -4.63 -2.57
C LEU A 81 -1.69 -3.37 -1.86
N ILE A 82 -0.81 -2.75 -1.07
CA ILE A 82 -1.01 -1.42 -0.49
C ILE A 82 -0.06 -0.45 -1.18
N VAL A 83 -0.58 0.69 -1.63
CA VAL A 83 0.19 1.70 -2.35
C VAL A 83 0.08 3.04 -1.66
N SER A 84 1.18 3.79 -1.56
CA SER A 84 1.20 5.20 -1.14
C SER A 84 1.49 6.13 -2.32
N GLU A 85 0.83 7.28 -2.33
CA GLU A 85 1.01 8.33 -3.33
C GLU A 85 1.95 9.43 -2.84
N TYR A 86 2.70 10.01 -3.78
CA TYR A 86 3.48 11.22 -3.57
C TYR A 86 2.90 12.34 -4.43
N ASN A 87 2.36 13.39 -3.80
CA ASN A 87 1.69 14.52 -4.46
C ASN A 87 0.57 14.11 -5.44
N GLY A 88 -0.17 13.04 -5.11
CA GLY A 88 -1.24 12.51 -5.96
C GLY A 88 -0.78 11.63 -7.13
N TYR A 89 0.52 11.30 -7.17
CA TYR A 89 1.10 10.42 -8.18
C TYR A 89 1.74 9.18 -7.55
N VAL A 90 1.82 8.11 -8.32
CA VAL A 90 2.68 6.97 -8.05
C VAL A 90 3.89 6.97 -8.98
N GLY A 91 5.03 6.52 -8.44
CA GLY A 91 6.23 6.32 -9.22
C GLY A 91 6.12 5.11 -10.15
N LYS A 92 7.02 5.01 -11.14
CA LYS A 92 7.02 3.95 -12.15
C LYS A 92 7.07 2.53 -11.56
N GLY A 93 7.78 2.34 -10.44
CA GLY A 93 7.82 1.06 -9.73
C GLY A 93 6.44 0.68 -9.20
N SER A 94 5.85 1.54 -8.36
CA SER A 94 4.52 1.34 -7.80
C SER A 94 3.42 1.24 -8.87
N PHE A 95 3.56 1.94 -9.99
CA PHE A 95 2.65 1.78 -11.11
C PHE A 95 2.71 0.37 -11.72
N LYS A 96 3.90 -0.16 -11.98
CA LYS A 96 4.08 -1.54 -12.47
C LYS A 96 3.61 -2.58 -11.45
N ASP A 97 3.74 -2.30 -10.17
CA ASP A 97 3.20 -3.12 -9.09
C ASP A 97 1.66 -3.17 -9.18
N CYS A 98 1.00 -2.02 -9.37
CA CYS A 98 -0.44 -1.95 -9.60
C CYS A 98 -0.87 -2.77 -10.83
N GLU A 99 -0.20 -2.60 -11.97
CA GLU A 99 -0.48 -3.37 -13.19
C GLU A 99 -0.35 -4.89 -12.97
N THR A 100 0.64 -5.29 -12.17
CA THR A 100 0.91 -6.71 -11.88
C THR A 100 -0.12 -7.28 -10.93
N ALA A 101 -0.47 -6.56 -9.86
CA ALA A 101 -1.52 -6.95 -8.93
C ALA A 101 -2.88 -7.07 -9.65
N TYR A 102 -3.23 -6.08 -10.49
CA TYR A 102 -4.46 -6.05 -11.26
C TYR A 102 -4.59 -7.27 -12.18
N ARG A 103 -3.55 -7.57 -12.98
CA ARG A 103 -3.53 -8.76 -13.86
C ARG A 103 -3.66 -10.09 -13.10
N LYS A 104 -3.27 -10.13 -11.83
CA LYS A 104 -3.36 -11.29 -10.96
C LYS A 104 -4.65 -11.36 -10.14
N GLY A 105 -5.53 -10.35 -10.24
CA GLY A 105 -6.74 -10.25 -9.44
C GLY A 105 -6.47 -9.99 -7.95
N ILE A 106 -5.29 -9.45 -7.62
CA ILE A 106 -4.93 -9.06 -6.26
C ILE A 106 -5.55 -7.68 -5.98
N PRO A 107 -6.33 -7.51 -4.90
CA PRO A 107 -6.90 -6.21 -4.56
C PRO A 107 -5.80 -5.19 -4.24
N ILE A 108 -6.02 -3.96 -4.68
CA ILE A 108 -5.09 -2.84 -4.53
C ILE A 108 -5.78 -1.78 -3.68
N TYR A 109 -5.15 -1.38 -2.58
CA TYR A 109 -5.63 -0.28 -1.75
C TYR A 109 -4.61 0.85 -1.70
N LEU A 110 -5.10 2.08 -1.82
CA LEU A 110 -4.34 3.29 -1.57
C LEU A 110 -4.42 3.61 -0.08
N ILE A 111 -3.28 3.86 0.56
CA ILE A 111 -3.23 4.48 1.88
C ILE A 111 -3.37 6.00 1.72
N GLU A 112 -4.36 6.57 2.39
CA GLU A 112 -4.63 8.00 2.38
C GLU A 112 -4.38 8.57 3.77
N ARG A 113 -3.52 9.60 3.85
CA ARG A 113 -3.24 10.30 5.10
C ARG A 113 -4.16 11.52 5.27
N ASN A 114 -4.87 11.55 6.39
CA ASN A 114 -5.74 12.64 6.81
C ASN A 114 -5.24 13.15 8.18
N GLY A 115 -4.29 14.10 8.16
CA GLY A 115 -3.61 14.58 9.37
C GLY A 115 -2.80 13.47 10.06
N SER A 116 -3.19 13.11 11.28
CA SER A 116 -2.60 12.00 12.06
C SER A 116 -3.34 10.67 11.92
N SER A 117 -4.27 10.58 10.97
CA SER A 117 -5.05 9.38 10.70
C SER A 117 -4.78 8.83 9.30
N PHE A 118 -4.87 7.51 9.17
CA PHE A 118 -4.75 6.82 7.90
C PHE A 118 -6.06 6.12 7.57
N ASN A 119 -6.45 6.20 6.30
CA ASN A 119 -7.60 5.50 5.73
C ASN A 119 -7.16 4.70 4.51
N PHE A 120 -8.00 3.75 4.09
CA PHE A 120 -7.80 3.02 2.85
C PHE A 120 -8.86 3.40 1.82
N ARG A 121 -8.43 3.46 0.57
CA ARG A 121 -9.31 3.60 -0.60
C ARG A 121 -9.08 2.41 -1.52
N LEU A 122 -10.15 1.87 -2.11
CA LEU A 122 -10.02 0.80 -3.09
C LEU A 122 -9.61 1.41 -4.43
N VAL A 123 -8.46 1.00 -4.95
CA VAL A 123 -8.03 1.38 -6.29
C VAL A 123 -8.84 0.57 -7.30
N VAL A 124 -9.52 1.27 -8.21
CA VAL A 124 -10.40 0.69 -9.23
C VAL A 124 -9.86 0.88 -10.64
N ASP A 125 -8.98 1.85 -10.84
CA ASP A 125 -8.31 2.10 -12.11
C ASP A 125 -6.98 2.84 -11.87
N PHE A 126 -6.10 2.86 -12.87
CA PHE A 126 -4.84 3.59 -12.82
C PHE A 126 -4.43 4.05 -14.21
N VAL A 127 -3.96 5.30 -14.30
CA VAL A 127 -3.70 5.97 -15.56
C VAL A 127 -2.25 6.40 -15.61
N GLU A 128 -1.53 5.95 -16.63
CA GLU A 128 -0.18 6.44 -16.93
C GLU A 128 -0.29 7.91 -17.39
N VAL A 129 0.40 8.82 -16.69
CA VAL A 129 0.41 10.26 -16.97
C VAL A 129 1.71 10.73 -17.60
N SER A 130 2.83 10.05 -17.35
CA SER A 130 4.12 10.43 -17.95
C SER A 130 5.09 9.27 -18.06
N ASN A 131 5.66 9.09 -19.27
CA ASN A 131 6.77 8.16 -19.49
C ASN A 131 8.15 8.74 -19.18
N PHE A 132 8.24 10.06 -18.95
CA PHE A 132 9.51 10.77 -18.78
C PHE A 132 9.80 11.14 -17.32
N ASN A 133 8.77 11.21 -16.46
CA ASN A 133 8.94 11.45 -15.03
C ASN A 133 8.69 10.13 -14.26
N PRO A 134 9.74 9.42 -13.80
CA PRO A 134 9.56 8.16 -13.10
C PRO A 134 8.99 8.30 -11.68
N ILE A 135 8.88 9.52 -11.15
CA ILE A 135 8.32 9.82 -9.82
C ILE A 135 6.83 10.15 -9.94
N GLU A 136 6.46 10.97 -10.93
CA GLU A 136 5.07 11.33 -11.25
C GLU A 136 4.62 10.56 -12.49
N TYR A 137 4.63 9.22 -12.38
CA TYR A 137 4.46 8.34 -13.53
C TYR A 137 2.99 8.06 -13.83
N GLY A 138 2.20 7.80 -12.78
CA GLY A 138 0.80 7.44 -12.91
C GLY A 138 -0.08 8.04 -11.82
N ASN A 139 -1.39 8.08 -12.07
CA ASN A 139 -2.42 8.43 -11.09
C ASN A 139 -3.27 7.21 -10.78
N LEU A 140 -3.73 7.08 -9.54
CA LEU A 140 -4.68 6.04 -9.15
C LEU A 140 -6.10 6.63 -9.10
N VAL A 141 -7.06 5.92 -9.69
CA VAL A 141 -8.48 6.19 -9.47
C VAL A 141 -8.93 5.28 -8.35
N SER A 142 -9.41 5.86 -7.26
CA SER A 142 -9.81 5.11 -6.09
C SER A 142 -11.14 5.61 -5.53
N ILE A 143 -11.91 4.67 -5.00
CA ILE A 143 -13.17 4.95 -4.32
C ILE A 143 -12.99 4.87 -2.81
N SER A 144 -13.70 5.73 -2.10
CA SER A 144 -13.78 5.62 -0.65
C SER A 144 -14.44 4.29 -0.28
N LEU A 145 -14.04 3.77 0.86
CA LEU A 145 -14.57 2.54 1.40
C LEU A 145 -15.77 2.79 2.33
N ASP A 146 -16.34 3.99 2.40
CA ASP A 146 -17.41 4.34 3.36
C ASP A 146 -18.71 3.52 3.22
#